data_AF-A0A5E7W0X3-F1
#
_entry.id   AF-A0A5E7W0X3-F1
#
_cell.length_a   1.000
_cell.length_b   1.000
_cell.length_c   1.000
_cell.angle_alpha   90.00
_cell.angle_beta   90.00
_cell.angle_gamma   90.00
#
_symmetry.space_group_name_H-M   'P 1'
#
loop_
_entity.id
_entity.type
_entity.pdbx_description
1 polymer ?
#
loop_
_entity_poly.entity_id
_entity_poly.type
_entity_poly.pdbx_seq_one_letter_code
_entity_poly.pdbx_strand_id
1 'polypeptide(L)'
;MSDSVSIALRFGLYVDLMLLFGLALFGLYSLKGQERISGAVLPLRSMLTGAALLGVLLSVASMVMMASAMSGETDFAELRPHIEMMVLETDVGLAWVVRIIALVIASLAVMLNQRAPGFSLLIASFAGAIALASLAWSGHGAMDEGSRRYWHFITDILHLLASGAWFGALVALALMAKINDLQTEERIRLLARAVSRFEWVGAVIVAVITVTGVVNYLFIVGPTLDDVLLSTYGILLSIKIALFAGMLVLAALNRFHLGPFLQRSLREGQFRVAANTLRRSVVVELAAAVLIVGLVAWLGTLSPEMEITGQ
;
A
#
# COMPACT_ATOMS: atom_id res chain seq x y z
N MET A 1 -20.55 10.60 12.37
CA MET A 1 -20.38 10.87 10.91
C MET A 1 -18.95 11.27 10.58
N SER A 2 -18.27 12.02 11.45
CA SER A 2 -16.82 12.32 11.39
C SER A 2 -15.96 11.07 11.25
N ASP A 3 -16.23 10.02 12.04
CA ASP A 3 -15.32 8.87 12.18
C ASP A 3 -15.32 8.01 10.91
N SER A 4 -16.49 7.77 10.31
CA SER A 4 -16.60 7.07 9.04
C SER A 4 -15.89 7.80 7.89
N VAL A 5 -15.92 9.13 7.89
CA VAL A 5 -15.22 9.94 6.88
C VAL A 5 -13.71 9.90 7.11
N SER A 6 -13.25 9.96 8.35
CA SER A 6 -11.83 9.82 8.71
C SER A 6 -11.29 8.44 8.31
N ILE A 7 -12.03 7.37 8.60
CA ILE A 7 -11.68 5.99 8.19
C ILE A 7 -11.62 5.89 6.66
N ALA A 8 -12.62 6.44 5.95
CA ALA A 8 -12.64 6.41 4.49
C ALA A 8 -11.49 7.20 3.84
N LEU A 9 -11.15 8.37 4.40
CA LEU A 9 -10.02 9.19 3.95
C LEU A 9 -8.69 8.46 4.18
N ARG A 10 -8.50 7.87 5.38
CA ARG A 10 -7.32 7.04 5.69
C ARG A 10 -7.21 5.86 4.73
N PHE A 11 -8.30 5.12 4.53
CA PHE A 11 -8.35 4.01 3.58
C PHE A 11 -7.95 4.45 2.17
N GLY A 12 -8.59 5.52 1.66
CA GLY A 12 -8.30 6.08 0.35
C GLY A 12 -6.84 6.47 0.21
N LEU A 13 -6.29 7.16 1.21
CA LEU A 13 -4.90 7.62 1.20
C LEU A 13 -3.90 6.45 1.25
N TYR A 14 -4.16 5.42 2.06
CA TYR A 14 -3.32 4.21 2.06
C TYR A 14 -3.33 3.52 0.70
N VAL A 15 -4.52 3.22 0.16
CA VAL A 15 -4.64 2.54 -1.14
C VAL A 15 -3.96 3.35 -2.24
N ASP A 16 -4.20 4.66 -2.29
CA ASP A 16 -3.65 5.55 -3.32
C ASP A 16 -2.11 5.60 -3.30
N LEU A 17 -1.51 5.83 -2.13
CA LEU A 17 -0.05 5.92 -2.01
C LEU A 17 0.62 4.55 -2.19
N MET A 18 -0.01 3.46 -1.73
CA MET A 18 0.44 2.10 -2.01
C MET A 18 0.41 1.79 -3.51
N LEU A 19 -0.62 2.25 -4.24
CA LEU A 19 -0.69 2.11 -5.70
C LEU A 19 0.41 2.92 -6.40
N LEU A 20 0.59 4.19 -6.04
CA LEU A 20 1.60 5.06 -6.63
C LEU A 20 3.00 4.45 -6.50
N PHE A 21 3.37 4.07 -5.27
CA PHE A 21 4.64 3.43 -4.99
C PHE A 21 4.78 2.07 -5.66
N GLY A 22 3.83 1.17 -5.41
CA GLY A 22 3.94 -0.23 -5.80
C GLY A 22 3.87 -0.45 -7.31
N LEU A 23 3.05 0.32 -8.05
CA LEU A 23 3.00 0.23 -9.51
C LEU A 23 4.28 0.73 -10.17
N ALA A 24 4.84 1.83 -9.67
CA ALA A 24 6.10 2.36 -10.17
C ALA A 24 7.24 1.37 -9.92
N LEU A 25 7.33 0.81 -8.71
CA LEU A 25 8.30 -0.21 -8.34
C LEU A 25 8.14 -1.48 -9.19
N PHE A 26 6.91 -1.96 -9.38
CA PHE A 26 6.62 -3.10 -10.25
C PHE A 26 7.11 -2.87 -11.68
N GLY A 27 6.82 -1.70 -12.24
CA GLY A 27 7.30 -1.32 -13.58
C GLY A 27 8.83 -1.35 -13.70
N LEU A 28 9.56 -0.99 -12.64
CA LEU A 28 11.02 -1.03 -12.62
C LEU A 28 11.59 -2.44 -12.66
N TYR A 29 11.20 -3.31 -11.72
CA TYR A 29 11.81 -4.64 -11.62
C TYR A 29 11.21 -5.65 -12.62
N SER A 30 9.95 -5.47 -13.03
CA SER A 30 9.22 -6.44 -13.85
C SER A 30 9.32 -6.18 -15.35
N LEU A 31 9.27 -4.92 -15.79
CA LEU A 31 9.25 -4.55 -17.21
C LEU A 31 10.64 -4.09 -17.71
N LYS A 32 10.91 -4.24 -19.01
CA LYS A 32 12.20 -3.89 -19.65
C LYS A 32 12.02 -2.99 -20.89
N GLY A 33 12.92 -2.02 -21.05
CA GLY A 33 12.99 -1.18 -22.25
C GLY A 33 11.65 -0.53 -22.61
N GLN A 34 11.17 -0.81 -23.82
CA GLN A 34 9.91 -0.29 -24.36
C GLN A 34 8.66 -0.77 -23.59
N GLU A 35 8.73 -1.90 -22.87
CA GLU A 35 7.61 -2.41 -22.06
C GLU A 35 7.21 -1.44 -20.92
N ARG A 36 8.16 -0.58 -20.49
CA ARG A 36 7.96 0.43 -19.46
C ARG A 36 7.28 1.71 -19.97
N ILE A 37 7.17 1.87 -21.30
CA ILE A 37 6.41 2.98 -21.87
C ILE A 37 4.93 2.74 -21.60
N SER A 38 4.27 3.78 -21.08
CA SER A 38 2.85 3.72 -20.75
C SER A 38 2.02 3.34 -21.97
N GLY A 39 1.14 2.35 -21.78
CA GLY A 39 0.28 1.80 -22.82
C GLY A 39 0.88 0.61 -23.57
N ALA A 40 2.19 0.38 -23.47
CA ALA A 40 2.81 -0.81 -24.08
C ALA A 40 2.36 -2.09 -23.36
N VAL A 41 2.34 -2.08 -22.02
CA VAL A 41 1.87 -3.19 -21.18
C VAL A 41 0.80 -2.73 -20.20
N LEU A 42 1.11 -1.69 -19.43
CA LEU A 42 0.21 -1.07 -18.47
C LEU A 42 0.09 0.42 -18.79
N PRO A 43 -1.06 1.06 -18.53
CA PRO A 43 -1.22 2.50 -18.69
C PRO A 43 -0.57 3.27 -17.52
N LEU A 44 0.72 3.03 -17.27
CA LEU A 44 1.46 3.53 -16.09
C LEU A 44 1.38 5.05 -15.96
N ARG A 45 1.41 5.80 -17.08
CA ARG A 45 1.34 7.26 -17.03
C ARG A 45 0.01 7.74 -16.43
N SER A 46 -1.12 7.25 -16.93
CA SER A 46 -2.43 7.70 -16.42
C SER A 46 -2.67 7.21 -14.99
N MET A 47 -2.26 5.99 -14.66
CA MET A 47 -2.38 5.45 -13.30
C MET A 47 -1.54 6.23 -12.29
N LEU A 48 -0.27 6.49 -12.59
CA LEU A 48 0.63 7.20 -11.67
C LEU A 48 0.30 8.70 -11.59
N THR A 49 -0.10 9.35 -12.69
CA THR A 49 -0.60 10.73 -12.64
C THR A 49 -1.91 10.81 -11.84
N GLY A 50 -2.85 9.89 -12.09
CA GLY A 50 -4.11 9.82 -11.35
C GLY A 50 -3.87 9.63 -9.86
N ALA A 51 -3.02 8.68 -9.48
CA ALA A 51 -2.67 8.44 -8.08
C ALA A 51 -1.94 9.64 -7.45
N ALA A 52 -0.98 10.26 -8.15
CA ALA A 52 -0.29 11.42 -7.59
C ALA A 52 -1.24 12.62 -7.35
N LEU A 53 -2.15 12.90 -8.28
CA LEU A 53 -3.15 13.97 -8.14
C LEU A 53 -4.19 13.64 -7.05
N LEU A 54 -4.70 12.41 -7.05
CA LEU A 54 -5.65 11.96 -6.04
C LEU A 54 -5.01 11.97 -4.65
N GLY A 55 -3.75 11.54 -4.53
CA GLY A 55 -2.98 11.59 -3.29
C GLY A 55 -2.80 13.00 -2.75
N VAL A 56 -2.65 14.02 -3.60
CA VAL A 56 -2.62 15.42 -3.15
C VAL A 56 -3.99 15.81 -2.58
N LEU A 57 -5.07 15.51 -3.30
CA LEU A 57 -6.43 15.82 -2.84
C LEU A 57 -6.78 15.14 -1.52
N LEU A 58 -6.49 13.83 -1.42
CA LEU A 58 -6.69 13.05 -0.20
C LEU A 58 -5.81 13.55 0.95
N SER A 59 -4.57 13.96 0.67
CA SER A 59 -3.66 14.53 1.67
C SER A 59 -4.19 15.86 2.23
N VAL A 60 -4.68 16.75 1.37
CA VAL A 60 -5.27 18.03 1.80
C VAL A 60 -6.55 17.76 2.61
N ALA A 61 -7.46 16.92 2.09
CA ALA A 61 -8.69 16.58 2.79
C ALA A 61 -8.42 15.95 4.17
N SER A 62 -7.42 15.07 4.26
CA SER A 62 -7.01 14.46 5.52
C SER A 62 -6.44 15.48 6.53
N MET A 63 -5.69 16.49 6.08
CA MET A 63 -5.17 17.53 6.97
C MET A 63 -6.29 18.44 7.48
N VAL A 64 -7.21 18.85 6.61
CA VAL A 64 -8.38 19.65 6.99
C VAL A 64 -9.25 18.88 7.99
N MET A 65 -9.50 17.59 7.74
CA MET A 65 -10.26 16.74 8.65
C MET A 65 -9.57 16.56 10.01
N MET A 66 -8.25 16.43 10.01
CA MET A 66 -7.47 16.31 11.25
C MET A 66 -7.51 17.60 12.06
N ALA A 67 -7.33 18.76 11.41
CA ALA A 67 -7.45 20.06 12.06
C ALA A 67 -8.84 20.26 12.67
N SER A 68 -9.90 19.93 11.92
CA SER A 68 -11.28 20.00 12.39
C SER A 68 -11.56 19.07 13.57
N ALA A 69 -11.07 17.83 13.53
CA ALA A 69 -11.22 16.90 14.63
C ALA A 69 -10.49 17.35 15.90
N MET A 70 -9.36 18.06 15.77
CA MET A 70 -8.57 18.54 16.92
C MET A 70 -9.07 19.86 17.48
N SER A 71 -9.53 20.80 16.64
CA SER A 71 -10.01 22.11 17.09
C SER A 71 -11.49 22.11 17.48
N GLY A 72 -12.27 21.15 16.97
CA GLY A 72 -13.74 21.16 17.07
C GLY A 72 -14.42 22.09 16.07
N GLU A 73 -13.65 22.82 15.25
CA GLU A 73 -14.17 23.80 14.31
C GLU A 73 -14.52 23.19 12.95
N THR A 74 -15.55 23.75 12.31
CA THR A 74 -15.98 23.32 10.96
C THR A 74 -15.95 24.46 9.94
N ASP A 75 -15.92 25.72 10.38
CA ASP A 75 -15.79 26.85 9.48
C ASP A 75 -14.36 26.99 8.97
N PHE A 76 -14.21 27.25 7.68
CA PHE A 76 -12.89 27.31 7.05
C PHE A 76 -12.04 28.48 7.55
N ALA A 77 -12.65 29.63 7.85
CA ALA A 77 -11.92 30.80 8.34
C ALA A 77 -11.32 30.52 9.73
N GLU A 78 -12.04 29.78 10.57
CA GLU A 78 -11.64 29.38 11.92
C GLU A 78 -10.68 28.17 11.91
N LEU A 79 -10.77 27.30 10.89
CA LEU A 79 -9.84 26.19 10.68
C LEU A 79 -8.46 26.64 10.19
N ARG A 80 -8.37 27.73 9.44
CA ARG A 80 -7.12 28.17 8.81
C ARG A 80 -5.96 28.33 9.82
N PRO A 81 -6.09 29.03 10.96
CA PRO A 81 -5.02 29.14 11.94
C PRO A 81 -4.58 27.79 12.52
N HIS A 82 -5.52 26.86 12.70
CA HIS A 82 -5.24 25.51 13.20
C HIS A 82 -4.45 24.68 12.17
N ILE A 83 -4.81 24.78 10.89
CA ILE A 83 -4.05 24.15 9.80
C ILE A 83 -2.65 24.74 9.71
N GLU A 84 -2.51 26.08 9.80
CA GLU A 84 -1.20 26.74 9.78
C GLU A 84 -0.31 26.27 10.95
N MET A 85 -0.85 26.24 12.17
CA MET A 85 -0.14 25.73 13.34
C MET A 85 0.26 24.25 13.14
N MET A 86 -0.68 23.40 12.70
CA MET A 86 -0.38 21.99 12.45
C MET A 86 0.74 21.80 11.43
N VAL A 87 0.69 22.53 10.31
CA VAL A 87 1.67 22.40 9.22
C VAL A 87 3.05 22.90 9.63
N LEU A 88 3.12 24.00 10.41
CA LEU A 88 4.37 24.68 10.73
C LEU A 88 5.03 24.21 12.03
N GLU A 89 4.24 23.72 12.99
CA GLU A 89 4.70 23.48 14.37
C GLU A 89 4.67 22.01 14.77
N THR A 90 4.17 21.10 13.91
CA THR A 90 4.08 19.67 14.24
C THR A 90 4.88 18.78 13.29
N ASP A 91 5.38 17.67 13.83
CA ASP A 91 6.05 16.62 13.03
C ASP A 91 5.12 16.03 11.96
N VAL A 92 3.81 15.94 12.26
CA VAL A 92 2.78 15.48 11.31
C VAL A 92 2.65 16.46 10.15
N GLY A 93 2.69 17.76 10.43
CA GLY A 93 2.71 18.84 9.43
C GLY A 93 3.92 18.75 8.51
N LEU A 94 5.11 18.57 9.08
CA LEU A 94 6.34 18.41 8.31
C LEU A 94 6.30 17.16 7.42
N ALA A 95 5.86 16.01 7.96
CA ALA A 95 5.66 14.80 7.17
C ALA A 95 4.65 14.99 6.04
N TRP A 96 3.59 15.76 6.29
CA TRP A 96 2.61 16.15 5.27
C TRP A 96 3.23 17.01 4.16
N VAL A 97 4.04 18.03 4.50
CA VAL A 97 4.74 18.87 3.51
C VAL A 97 5.67 18.02 2.64
N VAL A 98 6.47 17.15 3.26
CA VAL A 98 7.35 16.21 2.55
C VAL A 98 6.55 15.32 1.59
N ARG A 99 5.38 14.82 2.03
CA ARG A 99 4.48 14.05 1.17
C ARG A 99 3.98 14.83 -0.03
N ILE A 100 3.52 16.07 0.15
CA ILE A 100 3.05 16.91 -0.97
C ILE A 100 4.17 17.17 -1.97
N ILE A 101 5.38 17.50 -1.50
CA ILE A 101 6.56 17.68 -2.35
C ILE A 101 6.84 16.38 -3.14
N ALA A 102 6.82 15.23 -2.48
CA ALA A 102 7.03 13.95 -3.13
C ALA A 102 5.97 13.66 -4.21
N LEU A 103 4.69 13.94 -3.95
CA LEU A 103 3.61 13.77 -4.92
C LEU A 103 3.76 14.69 -6.15
N VAL A 104 4.23 15.93 -5.94
CA VAL A 104 4.57 16.85 -7.05
C VAL A 104 5.74 16.30 -7.86
N ILE A 105 6.80 15.82 -7.21
CA ILE A 105 7.94 15.18 -7.88
C ILE A 105 7.49 13.96 -8.69
N ALA A 106 6.63 13.11 -8.13
CA ALA A 106 6.07 11.95 -8.85
C ALA A 106 5.27 12.38 -10.10
N SER A 107 4.45 13.43 -9.98
CA SER A 107 3.68 13.98 -11.10
C SER A 107 4.59 14.47 -12.24
N LEU A 108 5.66 15.18 -11.91
CA LEU A 108 6.65 15.65 -12.88
C LEU A 108 7.45 14.48 -13.49
N ALA A 109 7.84 13.50 -12.68
CA ALA A 109 8.58 12.33 -13.14
C ALA A 109 7.82 11.54 -14.21
N VAL A 110 6.50 11.43 -14.08
CA VAL A 110 5.63 10.72 -15.02
C VAL A 110 5.62 11.38 -16.40
N MET A 111 5.90 12.69 -16.51
CA MET A 111 6.03 13.39 -17.80
C MET A 111 7.23 12.89 -18.61
N LEU A 112 8.25 12.32 -17.96
CA LEU A 112 9.43 11.76 -18.60
C LEU A 112 9.21 10.35 -19.15
N ASN A 113 8.05 9.71 -18.88
CA ASN A 113 7.84 8.29 -19.18
C ASN A 113 8.05 7.93 -20.66
N GLN A 114 7.69 8.83 -21.59
CA GLN A 114 7.87 8.59 -23.03
C GLN A 114 9.33 8.65 -23.48
N ARG A 115 10.16 9.49 -22.85
CA ARG A 115 11.56 9.72 -23.26
C ARG A 115 12.53 8.83 -22.50
N ALA A 116 12.30 8.65 -21.20
CA ALA A 116 13.18 7.91 -20.29
C ALA A 116 12.33 7.09 -19.30
N PRO A 117 11.62 6.04 -19.75
CA PRO A 117 10.65 5.33 -18.92
C PRO A 117 11.25 4.70 -17.66
N GLY A 118 12.48 4.18 -17.73
CA GLY A 118 13.17 3.65 -16.55
C GLY A 118 13.45 4.71 -15.49
N PHE A 119 13.96 5.88 -15.90
CA PHE A 119 14.27 6.98 -14.99
C PHE A 119 12.99 7.62 -14.42
N SER A 120 11.96 7.75 -15.25
CA SER A 120 10.62 8.19 -14.83
C SER A 120 10.06 7.31 -13.71
N LEU A 121 10.06 5.98 -13.90
CA LEU A 121 9.58 5.05 -12.90
C LEU A 121 10.47 5.03 -11.65
N LEU A 122 11.77 5.24 -11.78
CA LEU A 122 12.71 5.32 -10.66
C LEU A 122 12.34 6.47 -9.73
N ILE A 123 12.23 7.67 -10.29
CA ILE A 123 11.84 8.86 -9.51
C ILE A 123 10.44 8.68 -8.94
N ALA A 124 9.47 8.22 -9.72
CA ALA A 124 8.10 8.01 -9.24
C ALA A 124 8.04 6.97 -8.10
N SER A 125 8.85 5.91 -8.17
CA SER A 125 8.93 4.90 -7.10
C SER A 125 9.56 5.47 -5.83
N PHE A 126 10.65 6.23 -5.92
CA PHE A 126 11.25 6.85 -4.74
C PHE A 126 10.32 7.91 -4.12
N ALA A 127 9.72 8.75 -4.95
CA ALA A 127 8.77 9.75 -4.50
C ALA A 127 7.52 9.11 -3.87
N GLY A 128 6.96 8.06 -4.48
CA GLY A 128 5.86 7.29 -3.91
C GLY A 128 6.25 6.62 -2.59
N ALA A 129 7.48 6.11 -2.46
CA ALA A 129 7.97 5.54 -1.21
C ALA A 129 8.03 6.58 -0.09
N ILE A 130 8.57 7.77 -0.38
CA ILE A 130 8.63 8.90 0.59
C ILE A 130 7.22 9.31 1.00
N ALA A 131 6.30 9.46 0.03
CA ALA A 131 4.91 9.81 0.29
C ALA A 131 4.20 8.77 1.17
N LEU A 132 4.42 7.47 0.91
CA LEU A 132 3.83 6.38 1.68
C LEU A 132 4.45 6.29 3.09
N ALA A 133 5.77 6.44 3.21
CA ALA A 133 6.48 6.40 4.48
C ALA A 133 6.08 7.54 5.42
N SER A 134 5.72 8.71 4.87
CA SER A 134 5.28 9.84 5.68
C SER A 134 4.03 9.55 6.52
N LEU A 135 3.24 8.53 6.16
CA LEU A 135 2.06 8.12 6.93
C LEU A 135 2.41 7.58 8.33
N ALA A 136 3.64 7.11 8.53
CA ALA A 136 4.09 6.60 9.83
C ALA A 136 3.99 7.66 10.94
N TRP A 137 4.14 8.95 10.60
CA TRP A 137 4.02 10.06 11.55
C TRP A 137 2.61 10.31 12.07
N SER A 138 1.57 9.81 11.38
CA SER A 138 0.20 9.82 11.88
C SER A 138 -0.19 8.53 12.62
N GLY A 139 0.77 7.61 12.84
CA GLY A 139 0.58 6.32 13.48
C GLY A 139 1.09 6.25 14.92
N HIS A 140 1.00 5.06 15.52
CA HIS A 140 1.34 4.80 16.92
C HIS A 140 2.82 5.07 17.24
N GLY A 141 3.74 4.86 16.28
CA GLY A 141 5.15 5.18 16.48
C GLY A 141 5.45 6.65 16.77
N ALA A 142 4.54 7.58 16.43
CA ALA A 142 4.70 8.98 16.78
C ALA A 142 4.47 9.27 18.27
N MET A 143 3.84 8.34 19.00
CA MET A 143 3.52 8.47 20.42
C MET A 143 4.63 7.93 21.34
N ASP A 144 5.60 7.19 20.79
CA ASP A 144 6.75 6.66 21.55
C ASP A 144 7.82 7.74 21.80
N GLU A 145 8.54 7.62 22.92
CA GLU A 145 9.65 8.51 23.29
C GLU A 145 11.03 7.87 23.09
N GLY A 146 12.08 8.71 23.02
CA GLY A 146 13.48 8.28 23.01
C GLY A 146 13.88 7.37 21.83
N SER A 147 14.75 6.39 22.10
CA SER A 147 15.27 5.47 21.07
C SER A 147 14.22 4.50 20.52
N ARG A 148 13.18 4.19 21.30
CA ARG A 148 12.05 3.33 20.93
C ARG A 148 11.29 3.89 19.73
N ARG A 149 11.07 5.21 19.72
CA ARG A 149 10.42 5.95 18.63
C ARG A 149 11.04 5.64 17.26
N TYR A 150 12.36 5.67 17.16
CA TYR A 150 13.06 5.44 15.90
C TYR A 150 12.91 4.00 15.40
N TRP A 151 12.98 3.01 16.30
CA TRP A 151 12.80 1.60 15.94
C TRP A 151 11.36 1.30 15.52
N HIS A 152 10.36 1.89 16.18
CA HIS A 152 8.97 1.77 15.78
C HIS A 152 8.75 2.38 14.39
N PHE A 153 9.25 3.59 14.14
CA PHE A 153 9.14 4.20 12.81
C PHE A 153 9.81 3.39 11.70
N ILE A 154 11.01 2.86 11.94
CA ILE A 154 11.69 2.01 10.96
C ILE A 154 10.82 0.79 10.64
N THR A 155 10.25 0.16 11.66
CA THR A 155 9.41 -1.03 11.50
C THR A 155 8.12 -0.71 10.74
N ASP A 156 7.44 0.38 11.11
CA ASP A 156 6.24 0.88 10.43
C ASP A 156 6.49 1.22 8.96
N ILE A 157 7.56 1.97 8.68
CA ILE A 157 7.92 2.35 7.31
C ILE A 157 8.24 1.11 6.48
N LEU A 158 9.04 0.17 7.00
CA LEU A 158 9.35 -1.07 6.30
C LEU A 158 8.09 -1.91 6.06
N HIS A 159 7.19 -2.01 7.03
CA HIS A 159 5.91 -2.71 6.89
C HIS A 159 5.04 -2.08 5.80
N LEU A 160 4.90 -0.75 5.82
CA LEU A 160 4.10 0.01 4.85
C LEU A 160 4.68 -0.08 3.43
N LEU A 161 5.99 0.09 3.28
CA LEU A 161 6.65 -0.04 1.98
C LEU A 161 6.52 -1.47 1.45
N ALA A 162 6.81 -2.50 2.25
CA ALA A 162 6.65 -3.88 1.79
C ALA A 162 5.20 -4.19 1.40
N SER A 163 4.23 -3.73 2.20
CA SER A 163 2.80 -3.88 1.91
C SER A 163 2.40 -3.14 0.63
N GLY A 164 2.89 -1.92 0.42
CA GLY A 164 2.65 -1.14 -0.79
C GLY A 164 3.24 -1.78 -2.04
N ALA A 165 4.44 -2.34 -1.93
CA ALA A 165 5.08 -3.11 -3.01
C ALA A 165 4.23 -4.34 -3.38
N TRP A 166 3.71 -5.08 -2.37
CA TRP A 166 2.82 -6.21 -2.63
C TRP A 166 1.53 -5.76 -3.31
N PHE A 167 0.87 -4.73 -2.76
CA PHE A 167 -0.41 -4.22 -3.26
C PHE A 167 -0.31 -3.77 -4.72
N GLY A 168 0.70 -2.96 -5.06
CA GLY A 168 0.92 -2.52 -6.44
C GLY A 168 1.26 -3.67 -7.38
N ALA A 169 2.01 -4.67 -6.93
CA ALA A 169 2.29 -5.87 -7.72
C ALA A 169 1.02 -6.69 -7.99
N LEU A 170 0.13 -6.86 -7.00
CA LEU A 170 -1.16 -7.53 -7.19
C LEU A 170 -2.03 -6.80 -8.20
N VAL A 171 -2.11 -5.47 -8.13
CA VAL A 171 -2.86 -4.66 -9.10
C VAL A 171 -2.26 -4.82 -10.51
N ALA A 172 -0.95 -4.70 -10.64
CA ALA A 172 -0.27 -4.86 -11.93
C ALA A 172 -0.50 -6.26 -12.53
N LEU A 173 -0.33 -7.32 -11.73
CA LEU A 173 -0.56 -8.70 -12.16
C LEU A 173 -2.04 -8.96 -12.50
N ALA A 174 -2.99 -8.43 -11.72
CA ALA A 174 -4.42 -8.55 -12.01
C ALA A 174 -4.79 -7.89 -13.33
N LEU A 175 -4.20 -6.72 -13.63
CA LEU A 175 -4.38 -6.02 -14.91
C LEU A 175 -3.75 -6.81 -16.06
N MET A 176 -2.51 -7.26 -15.92
CA MET A 176 -1.83 -8.06 -16.95
C MET A 176 -2.50 -9.41 -17.20
N ALA A 177 -3.17 -9.99 -16.20
CA ALA A 177 -3.87 -11.26 -16.31
C ALA A 177 -5.32 -11.14 -16.84
N LYS A 178 -5.78 -9.95 -17.25
CA LYS A 178 -7.09 -9.77 -17.88
C LYS A 178 -7.17 -10.58 -19.18
N ILE A 179 -8.22 -11.37 -19.32
CA ILE A 179 -8.40 -12.30 -20.46
C ILE A 179 -8.35 -11.58 -21.81
N ASN A 180 -8.89 -10.36 -21.89
CA ASN A 180 -8.88 -9.56 -23.12
C ASN A 180 -7.46 -9.12 -23.52
N ASP A 181 -6.52 -9.08 -22.57
CA ASP A 181 -5.13 -8.70 -22.81
C ASP A 181 -4.23 -9.91 -23.11
N LEU A 182 -4.73 -11.15 -22.90
CA LEU A 182 -4.02 -12.41 -23.10
C LEU A 182 -4.38 -13.09 -24.43
N GLN A 183 -4.53 -12.30 -25.49
CA GLN A 183 -4.88 -12.80 -26.84
C GLN A 183 -3.67 -13.27 -27.63
N THR A 184 -2.45 -12.85 -27.25
CA THR A 184 -1.21 -13.18 -27.94
C THR A 184 -0.24 -13.91 -27.03
N GLU A 185 0.51 -14.87 -27.59
CA GLU A 185 1.52 -15.62 -26.84
C GLU A 185 2.55 -14.70 -26.17
N GLU A 186 2.91 -13.60 -26.82
CA GLU A 186 3.81 -12.56 -26.28
C GLU A 186 3.30 -12.00 -24.94
N ARG A 187 2.01 -11.67 -24.85
CA ARG A 187 1.39 -11.14 -23.62
C ARG A 187 1.43 -12.15 -22.47
N ILE A 188 1.27 -13.42 -22.79
CA ILE A 188 1.29 -14.50 -21.80
C ILE A 188 2.71 -14.79 -21.34
N ARG A 189 3.70 -14.80 -22.26
CA ARG A 189 5.13 -14.90 -21.91
C ARG A 189 5.56 -13.73 -21.03
N LEU A 190 5.06 -12.53 -21.30
CA LEU A 190 5.27 -11.35 -20.46
C LEU A 190 4.67 -11.54 -19.06
N LEU A 191 3.42 -12.02 -18.95
CA LEU A 191 2.79 -12.33 -17.67
C LEU A 191 3.57 -13.40 -16.89
N ALA A 192 3.93 -14.51 -17.52
CA ALA A 192 4.69 -15.59 -16.87
C ALA A 192 6.05 -15.10 -16.37
N ARG A 193 6.72 -14.23 -17.13
CA ARG A 193 7.98 -13.59 -16.73
C ARG A 193 7.78 -12.63 -15.55
N ALA A 194 6.68 -11.87 -15.55
CA ALA A 194 6.34 -10.97 -14.45
C ALA A 194 6.07 -11.75 -13.16
N VAL A 195 5.30 -12.85 -13.24
CA VAL A 195 5.05 -13.77 -12.13
C VAL A 195 6.36 -14.34 -11.60
N SER A 196 7.21 -14.87 -12.48
CA SER A 196 8.50 -15.44 -12.09
C SER A 196 9.43 -14.43 -11.40
N ARG A 197 9.46 -13.17 -11.85
CA ARG A 197 10.22 -12.12 -11.13
C ARG A 197 9.60 -11.77 -9.78
N PHE A 198 8.27 -11.78 -9.70
CA PHE A 198 7.57 -11.52 -8.46
C PHE A 198 7.74 -12.65 -7.44
N GLU A 199 8.05 -13.89 -7.82
CA GLU A 199 8.26 -14.99 -6.86
C GLU A 199 9.34 -14.67 -5.82
N TRP A 200 10.49 -14.12 -6.24
CA TRP A 200 11.58 -13.77 -5.33
C TRP A 200 11.27 -12.48 -4.55
N VAL A 201 10.80 -11.44 -5.25
CA VAL A 201 10.43 -10.14 -4.64
C VAL A 201 9.32 -10.34 -3.61
N GLY A 202 8.31 -11.14 -3.94
CA GLY A 202 7.18 -11.50 -3.08
C GLY A 202 7.63 -12.27 -1.84
N ALA A 203 8.62 -13.18 -1.95
CA ALA A 203 9.17 -13.87 -0.78
C ALA A 203 9.85 -12.89 0.20
N VAL A 204 10.62 -11.93 -0.32
CA VAL A 204 11.25 -10.88 0.51
C VAL A 204 10.18 -10.00 1.16
N ILE A 205 9.18 -9.56 0.39
CA ILE A 205 8.05 -8.78 0.88
C ILE A 205 7.32 -9.50 2.02
N VAL A 206 6.96 -10.77 1.84
CA VAL A 206 6.28 -11.59 2.84
C VAL A 206 7.11 -11.70 4.12
N ALA A 207 8.42 -11.94 3.99
CA ALA A 207 9.31 -12.01 5.14
C ALA A 207 9.36 -10.68 5.91
N VAL A 208 9.52 -9.55 5.19
CA VAL A 208 9.55 -8.22 5.80
C VAL A 208 8.23 -7.91 6.50
N ILE A 209 7.08 -8.13 5.86
CA ILE A 209 5.76 -7.85 6.45
C ILE A 209 5.52 -8.73 7.67
N THR A 210 5.93 -10.00 7.64
CA THR A 210 5.75 -10.93 8.77
C THR A 210 6.57 -10.47 9.97
N VAL A 211 7.87 -10.21 9.77
CA VAL A 211 8.77 -9.78 10.85
C VAL A 211 8.34 -8.43 11.41
N THR A 212 8.14 -7.45 10.54
CA THR A 212 7.72 -6.09 10.96
C THR A 212 6.33 -6.09 11.58
N GLY A 213 5.41 -6.94 11.13
CA GLY A 213 4.07 -7.08 11.70
C GLY A 213 4.09 -7.61 13.14
N VAL A 214 4.94 -8.60 13.42
CA VAL A 214 5.15 -9.11 14.78
C VAL A 214 5.80 -8.05 15.66
N VAL A 215 6.83 -7.36 15.16
CA VAL A 215 7.51 -6.30 15.92
C VAL A 215 6.57 -5.13 16.22
N ASN A 216 5.76 -4.70 15.25
CA ASN A 216 4.75 -3.66 15.46
C ASN A 216 3.69 -4.08 16.47
N TYR A 217 3.23 -5.34 16.42
CA TYR A 217 2.33 -5.86 17.46
C TYR A 217 2.95 -5.73 18.85
N LEU A 218 4.21 -6.13 19.02
CA LEU A 218 4.91 -6.05 20.30
C LEU A 218 5.13 -4.60 20.75
N PHE A 219 5.36 -3.66 19.84
CA PHE A 219 5.49 -2.25 20.19
C PHE A 219 4.16 -1.61 20.61
N ILE A 220 3.06 -1.97 19.96
CA ILE A 220 1.75 -1.34 20.16
C ILE A 220 0.97 -2.00 21.30
N VAL A 221 0.94 -3.33 21.34
CA VAL A 221 0.09 -4.12 22.25
C VAL A 221 0.91 -4.74 23.39
N GLY A 222 2.17 -5.10 23.13
CA GLY A 222 2.99 -5.85 24.09
C GLY A 222 2.74 -7.37 24.04
N PRO A 223 3.32 -8.14 24.97
CA PRO A 223 3.33 -9.61 24.92
C PRO A 223 2.01 -10.28 25.34
N THR A 224 1.02 -9.53 25.80
CA THR A 224 -0.25 -10.03 26.31
C THR A 224 -1.21 -10.40 25.18
N LEU A 225 -1.88 -11.56 25.28
CA LEU A 225 -2.86 -12.03 24.29
C LEU A 225 -4.29 -11.99 24.84
N ASP A 226 -4.48 -12.27 26.13
CA ASP A 226 -5.81 -12.57 26.69
C ASP A 226 -6.71 -11.33 26.82
N ASP A 227 -6.16 -10.18 27.22
CA ASP A 227 -6.95 -8.95 27.44
C ASP A 227 -7.34 -8.21 26.14
N VAL A 228 -6.67 -8.52 25.02
CA VAL A 228 -6.82 -7.79 23.76
C VAL A 228 -7.94 -8.38 22.91
N LEU A 229 -8.14 -9.70 22.95
CA LEU A 229 -9.04 -10.45 22.06
C LEU A 229 -10.53 -10.09 22.23
N LEU A 230 -10.91 -9.51 23.38
CA LEU A 230 -12.30 -9.09 23.65
C LEU A 230 -12.59 -7.65 23.22
N SER A 231 -11.55 -6.87 22.89
CA SER A 231 -11.71 -5.48 22.44
C SER A 231 -12.02 -5.41 20.93
N THR A 232 -12.69 -4.33 20.51
CA THR A 232 -12.88 -4.04 19.07
C THR A 232 -11.54 -4.02 18.32
N TYR A 233 -10.49 -3.47 18.96
CA TYR A 233 -9.13 -3.45 18.41
C TYR A 233 -8.60 -4.87 18.15
N GLY A 234 -8.68 -5.75 19.15
CA GLY A 234 -8.20 -7.13 19.03
C GLY A 234 -8.98 -7.98 18.05
N ILE A 235 -10.30 -7.79 17.93
CA ILE A 235 -11.13 -8.47 16.92
C ILE A 235 -10.68 -8.07 15.51
N LEU A 236 -10.57 -6.76 15.22
CA LEU A 236 -10.13 -6.27 13.91
C LEU A 236 -8.70 -6.73 13.57
N LEU A 237 -7.80 -6.72 14.56
CA LEU A 237 -6.44 -7.23 14.42
C LEU A 237 -6.43 -8.74 14.13
N SER A 238 -7.27 -9.52 14.81
CA SER A 238 -7.39 -10.98 14.60
C SER A 238 -7.89 -11.29 13.19
N ILE A 239 -8.90 -10.55 12.71
CA ILE A 239 -9.37 -10.68 11.32
C ILE A 239 -8.25 -10.33 10.34
N LYS A 240 -7.49 -9.25 10.58
CA LYS A 240 -6.34 -8.87 9.75
C LYS A 240 -5.30 -10.00 9.68
N ILE A 241 -4.97 -10.61 10.81
CA ILE A 241 -4.00 -11.72 10.89
C ILE A 241 -4.54 -12.95 10.15
N ALA A 242 -5.81 -13.30 10.31
CA ALA A 242 -6.44 -14.43 9.61
C ALA A 242 -6.44 -14.21 8.09
N LEU A 243 -6.79 -13.01 7.62
CA LEU A 243 -6.71 -12.65 6.19
C LEU A 243 -5.28 -12.72 5.68
N PHE A 244 -4.30 -12.22 6.44
CA PHE A 244 -2.89 -12.29 6.08
C PHE A 244 -2.40 -13.75 5.97
N ALA A 245 -2.75 -14.60 6.94
CA ALA A 245 -2.43 -16.03 6.88
C ALA A 245 -3.05 -16.71 5.65
N GLY A 246 -4.30 -16.38 5.32
CA GLY A 246 -4.94 -16.82 4.08
C GLY A 246 -4.19 -16.37 2.83
N MET A 247 -3.72 -15.11 2.80
CA MET A 247 -2.88 -14.60 1.71
C MET A 247 -1.53 -15.33 1.63
N LEU A 248 -0.92 -15.75 2.74
CA LEU A 248 0.31 -16.57 2.71
C LEU A 248 0.07 -17.93 2.06
N VAL A 249 -1.07 -18.57 2.34
CA VAL A 249 -1.47 -19.82 1.68
C VAL A 249 -1.66 -19.61 0.19
N LEU A 250 -2.37 -18.55 -0.21
CA LEU A 250 -2.57 -18.21 -1.63
C LEU A 250 -1.24 -17.88 -2.32
N ALA A 251 -0.35 -17.15 -1.67
CA ALA A 251 0.97 -16.82 -2.20
C ALA A 251 1.83 -18.08 -2.39
N ALA A 252 1.77 -19.03 -1.45
CA ALA A 252 2.43 -20.33 -1.57
C ALA A 252 1.83 -21.16 -2.72
N LEU A 253 0.50 -21.19 -2.87
CA LEU A 253 -0.17 -21.84 -4.01
C LEU A 253 0.24 -21.20 -5.34
N ASN A 254 0.33 -19.87 -5.39
CA ASN A 254 0.78 -19.13 -6.55
C ASN A 254 2.23 -19.47 -6.91
N ARG A 255 3.13 -19.54 -5.93
CA ARG A 255 4.54 -19.84 -6.14
C ARG A 255 4.80 -21.30 -6.52
N PHE A 256 4.20 -22.25 -5.82
CA PHE A 256 4.55 -23.67 -5.97
C PHE A 256 3.68 -24.41 -6.98
N HIS A 257 2.48 -23.92 -7.29
CA HIS A 257 1.54 -24.61 -8.17
C HIS A 257 1.19 -23.77 -9.40
N LEU A 258 0.62 -22.57 -9.22
CA LEU A 258 0.01 -21.83 -10.32
C LEU A 258 1.05 -21.19 -11.27
N GLY A 259 2.16 -20.65 -10.74
CA GLY A 259 3.28 -20.15 -11.53
C GLY A 259 3.91 -21.24 -12.41
N PRO A 260 4.34 -22.39 -11.82
CA PRO A 260 4.84 -23.53 -12.58
C PRO A 260 3.82 -24.13 -13.56
N PHE A 261 2.53 -24.12 -13.22
CA PHE A 261 1.47 -24.57 -14.11
C PHE A 261 1.34 -23.64 -15.33
N LEU A 262 1.35 -22.32 -15.13
CA LEU A 262 1.34 -21.34 -16.22
C LEU A 262 2.52 -21.53 -17.18
N GLN A 263 3.73 -21.76 -16.65
CA GLN A 263 4.92 -22.01 -17.46
C GLN A 263 4.82 -23.30 -18.28
N ARG A 264 4.26 -24.37 -17.70
CA ARG A 264 4.02 -25.65 -18.40
C ARG A 264 2.98 -25.50 -19.50
N SER A 265 1.81 -24.92 -19.18
CA SER A 265 0.74 -24.70 -20.15
C SER A 265 1.14 -23.76 -21.30
N LEU A 266 2.09 -22.84 -21.07
CA LEU A 266 2.72 -22.04 -22.12
C LEU A 266 3.48 -22.91 -23.13
N ARG A 267 4.25 -23.91 -22.67
CA ARG A 267 5.00 -24.83 -23.54
C ARG A 267 4.08 -25.75 -24.34
N GLU A 268 2.93 -26.09 -23.77
CA GLU A 268 1.93 -26.98 -24.36
C GLU A 268 0.89 -26.25 -25.24
N GLY A 269 0.96 -24.92 -25.33
CA GLY A 269 0.02 -24.10 -26.10
C GLY A 269 -1.39 -23.96 -25.50
N GLN A 270 -1.63 -24.46 -24.28
CA GLN A 270 -2.94 -24.46 -23.60
C GLN A 270 -3.00 -23.49 -22.40
N PHE A 271 -2.49 -22.27 -22.56
CA PHE A 271 -2.25 -21.32 -21.48
C PHE A 271 -3.50 -20.61 -20.91
N ARG A 272 -4.63 -20.59 -21.62
CA ARG A 272 -5.79 -19.75 -21.22
C ARG A 272 -6.37 -20.18 -19.88
N VAL A 273 -6.43 -21.48 -19.63
CA VAL A 273 -6.94 -22.04 -18.36
C VAL A 273 -6.00 -21.67 -17.22
N ALA A 274 -4.69 -21.90 -17.38
CA ALA A 274 -3.69 -21.57 -16.37
C ALA A 274 -3.66 -20.08 -16.03
N ALA A 275 -3.73 -19.21 -17.03
CA ALA A 275 -3.77 -17.77 -16.82
C ALA A 275 -5.04 -17.31 -16.11
N ASN A 276 -6.20 -17.92 -16.42
CA ASN A 276 -7.45 -17.61 -15.71
C ASN A 276 -7.42 -18.07 -14.24
N THR A 277 -6.84 -19.23 -13.95
CA THR A 277 -6.67 -19.70 -12.56
C THR A 277 -5.75 -18.77 -11.77
N LEU A 278 -4.62 -18.38 -12.37
CA LEU A 278 -3.72 -17.40 -11.78
C LEU A 278 -4.44 -16.06 -11.53
N ARG A 279 -5.18 -15.56 -12.53
CA ARG A 279 -5.97 -14.32 -12.40
C ARG A 279 -6.92 -14.38 -11.21
N ARG A 280 -7.67 -15.47 -11.06
CA ARG A 280 -8.62 -15.64 -9.95
C ARG A 280 -7.90 -15.59 -8.61
N SER A 281 -6.77 -16.30 -8.48
CA SER A 281 -5.94 -16.27 -7.28
C SER A 281 -5.48 -14.85 -6.94
N VAL A 282 -4.90 -14.13 -7.91
CA VAL A 282 -4.43 -12.75 -7.73
C VAL A 282 -5.57 -11.78 -7.38
N VAL A 283 -6.76 -11.95 -7.96
CA VAL A 283 -7.94 -11.12 -7.62
C VAL A 283 -8.42 -11.39 -6.20
N VAL A 284 -8.41 -12.64 -5.75
CA VAL A 284 -8.76 -12.99 -4.35
C VAL A 284 -7.72 -12.42 -3.39
N GLU A 285 -6.43 -12.53 -3.69
CA GLU A 285 -5.35 -11.91 -2.91
C GLU A 285 -5.50 -10.39 -2.85
N LEU A 286 -5.81 -9.75 -3.99
CA LEU A 286 -6.03 -8.30 -4.04
C LEU A 286 -7.26 -7.88 -3.22
N ALA A 287 -8.35 -8.64 -3.28
CA ALA A 287 -9.52 -8.37 -2.46
C ALA A 287 -9.20 -8.49 -0.96
N ALA A 288 -8.46 -9.52 -0.55
CA ALA A 288 -7.99 -9.67 0.82
C ALA A 288 -7.06 -8.51 1.23
N ALA A 289 -6.16 -8.07 0.35
CA ALA A 289 -5.29 -6.93 0.61
C ALA A 289 -6.08 -5.63 0.79
N VAL A 290 -7.09 -5.37 -0.05
CA VAL A 290 -7.99 -4.21 0.09
C VAL A 290 -8.73 -4.26 1.43
N LEU A 291 -9.25 -5.43 1.82
CA LEU A 291 -9.90 -5.61 3.11
C LEU A 291 -8.94 -5.35 4.28
N ILE A 292 -7.71 -5.87 4.22
CA ILE A 292 -6.67 -5.60 5.21
C ILE A 292 -6.39 -4.10 5.32
N VAL A 293 -6.29 -3.37 4.21
CA VAL A 293 -6.08 -1.91 4.23
C VAL A 293 -7.27 -1.19 4.86
N GLY A 294 -8.50 -1.64 4.60
CA GLY A 294 -9.71 -1.15 5.28
C GLY A 294 -9.68 -1.38 6.80
N LEU A 295 -9.27 -2.57 7.24
CA LEU A 295 -9.10 -2.88 8.65
C LEU A 295 -8.00 -2.02 9.30
N VAL A 296 -6.88 -1.79 8.60
CA VAL A 296 -5.78 -0.93 9.09
C VAL A 296 -6.25 0.53 9.21
N ALA A 297 -7.02 1.03 8.24
CA ALA A 297 -7.56 2.38 8.28
C ALA A 297 -8.49 2.58 9.49
N TRP A 298 -9.29 1.56 9.83
CA TRP A 298 -10.15 1.56 11.02
C TRP A 298 -9.36 1.39 12.31
N LEU A 299 -8.44 0.42 12.39
CA LEU A 299 -7.57 0.23 13.55
C LEU A 299 -6.81 1.51 13.92
N GLY A 300 -6.38 2.29 12.93
CA GLY A 300 -5.67 3.54 13.17
C GLY A 300 -6.50 4.63 13.84
N THR A 301 -7.83 4.49 13.94
CA THR A 301 -8.70 5.44 14.68
C THR A 301 -9.02 4.98 16.09
N LEU A 302 -8.58 3.77 16.48
CA LEU A 302 -8.83 3.19 17.80
C LEU A 302 -7.57 3.29 18.65
N SER A 303 -7.74 3.57 19.94
CA SER A 303 -6.66 3.42 20.91
C SER A 303 -6.45 1.92 21.22
N PRO A 304 -5.19 1.44 21.34
CA PRO A 304 -4.91 0.07 21.77
C PRO A 304 -5.18 -0.14 23.26
N GLU A 305 -5.15 0.93 24.05
CA GLU A 305 -5.50 0.92 25.47
C GLU A 305 -7.02 0.82 25.62
N MET A 306 -7.48 -0.20 26.34
CA MET A 306 -8.88 -0.27 26.76
C MET A 306 -9.17 0.92 27.68
N GLU A 307 -10.29 1.62 27.45
CA GLU A 307 -10.96 2.30 28.56
C GLU A 307 -11.21 1.22 29.61
N ILE A 308 -10.38 1.20 30.66
CA ILE A 308 -10.71 0.50 31.89
C ILE A 308 -11.99 1.19 32.33
N THR A 309 -13.13 0.56 32.05
CA THR A 309 -14.42 1.03 32.55
C THR A 309 -14.29 0.97 34.07
N GLY A 310 -14.03 2.13 34.67
CA GLY A 310 -13.86 2.26 36.10
C GLY A 310 -15.08 1.67 36.80
N GLN A 311 -14.83 0.71 37.67
CA GLN A 311 -15.78 0.31 38.71
C GLN A 311 -15.87 1.41 39.76
#